data_AF-A0A7Y4TNS5-F1
#
_entry.id   AF-A0A7Y4TNS5-F1
#
_cell.length_a   1.000
_cell.length_b   1.000
_cell.length_c   1.000
_cell.angle_alpha   90.00
_cell.angle_beta   90.00
_cell.angle_gamma   90.00
#
_symmetry.space_group_name_H-M   'P 1'
#
loop_
_entity.id
_entity.type
_entity.pdbx_description
1 polymer ?
#
loop_
_entity_poly.entity_id
_entity_poly.type
_entity_poly.pdbx_seq_one_letter_code
_entity_poly.pdbx_strand_id
1 'polypeptide(L)'
;MKNNSLMIRAIIILVVTLVGIYLCIGPRHSLTKQDVSWAGIKKNLSENISLGLDLKGGSHLVMRVKTDDYLKKLTDNNAQAALTALQADNLQVGENTVVAENGTYSVSIAAGDGQTQAVIDSVKKKVDFANWSESVSGNTVTWSLPSNVQTVLKNQAVEQALKIIESRINALGVKEPTLQRHGAESSGQILLQMPGVDDPERVKKLIGAESKLELVKVVGAPNPAPIQTYPSEEAAKQSLGGA
;
A
#
# COMPACT_ATOMS: atom_id res chain seq x y z
N MET A 1 15.24 54.48 44.73
CA MET A 1 14.08 54.00 43.93
C MET A 1 14.44 52.62 43.37
N LYS A 2 13.76 51.56 43.81
CA LYS A 2 14.05 50.18 43.40
C LYS A 2 13.65 50.03 41.93
N ASN A 3 14.61 49.70 41.05
CA ASN A 3 14.36 49.53 39.60
C ASN A 3 13.55 48.24 39.37
N ASN A 4 12.24 48.33 39.59
CA ASN A 4 11.31 47.21 39.42
C ASN A 4 11.31 46.69 37.97
N SER A 5 11.67 47.51 36.98
CA SER A 5 11.79 47.10 35.57
C SER A 5 12.92 46.09 35.31
N LEU A 6 14.06 46.21 35.99
CA LEU A 6 15.18 45.26 35.89
C LEU A 6 14.83 43.93 36.55
N MET A 7 14.16 43.99 37.70
CA MET A 7 13.74 42.78 38.43
C MET A 7 12.69 41.98 37.65
N ILE A 8 11.73 42.66 37.01
CA ILE A 8 10.72 42.01 36.15
C ILE A 8 11.38 41.34 34.94
N ARG A 9 12.32 42.01 34.26
CA ARG A 9 13.06 41.41 33.12
C ARG A 9 13.87 40.19 33.55
N ALA A 10 14.52 40.25 34.71
CA ALA A 10 15.27 39.12 35.26
C ALA A 10 14.36 37.93 35.58
N ILE A 11 13.18 38.18 36.14
CA ILE A 11 12.17 37.12 36.41
C ILE A 11 11.69 36.50 35.10
N ILE A 12 11.38 37.30 34.08
CA ILE A 12 10.95 36.78 32.77
C ILE A 12 12.04 35.92 32.13
N ILE A 13 13.30 36.38 32.13
CA ILE A 13 14.43 35.60 31.60
C ILE A 13 14.58 34.28 32.35
N LEU A 14 14.48 34.30 33.68
CA LEU A 14 14.58 33.12 34.53
C LEU A 14 13.44 32.13 34.27
N VAL A 15 12.20 32.61 34.11
CA VAL A 15 11.05 31.77 33.77
C VAL A 15 11.23 31.16 32.37
N VAL A 16 11.62 31.94 31.37
CA VAL A 16 11.82 31.45 30.00
C VAL A 16 12.95 30.42 29.94
N THR A 17 14.05 30.64 30.67
CA THR A 17 15.15 29.65 30.74
C THR A 17 14.73 28.38 31.47
N LEU A 18 14.00 28.46 32.58
CA LEU A 18 13.47 27.28 33.27
C LEU A 18 12.48 26.50 32.40
N VAL A 19 11.60 27.19 31.67
CA VAL A 19 10.67 26.56 30.72
C VAL A 19 11.42 25.91 29.56
N GLY A 20 12.47 26.55 29.03
CA GLY A 20 13.32 25.99 27.98
C GLY A 20 14.06 24.72 28.43
N ILE A 21 14.63 24.74 29.64
CA ILE A 21 15.28 23.58 30.27
C ILE A 21 14.26 22.44 30.47
N TYR A 22 13.06 22.76 30.94
CA TYR A 22 11.97 21.80 31.11
C TYR A 22 11.51 21.19 29.78
N LEU A 23 11.41 21.96 28.71
CA LEU A 23 11.05 21.43 27.38
C LEU A 23 12.11 20.50 26.80
N CYS A 24 13.39 20.75 27.09
CA CYS A 24 14.49 19.96 26.55
C CYS A 24 14.75 18.67 27.37
N ILE A 25 14.74 18.79 28.70
CA ILE A 25 15.16 17.73 29.64
C ILE A 25 13.98 17.12 30.42
N GLY A 26 12.86 17.82 30.51
CA GLY A 26 11.72 17.41 31.31
C GLY A 26 11.04 16.15 30.78
N PRO A 27 10.58 15.26 31.69
CA PRO A 27 9.80 14.10 31.29
C PRO A 27 8.48 14.55 30.66
N ARG A 28 8.09 13.92 29.54
CA ARG A 28 6.78 14.13 28.91
C ARG A 28 5.65 13.36 29.61
N HIS A 29 5.98 12.56 30.63
CA HIS A 29 5.04 11.81 31.50
C HIS A 29 4.95 12.40 32.92
N SER A 30 4.10 11.81 33.78
CA SER A 30 3.92 12.23 35.18
C SER A 30 5.25 12.28 35.94
N LEU A 31 5.52 13.42 36.59
CA LEU A 31 6.74 13.73 37.34
C LEU A 31 7.03 12.66 38.40
N THR A 32 8.01 11.80 38.13
CA THR A 32 8.46 10.78 39.09
C THR A 32 9.84 11.15 39.62
N LYS A 33 10.12 10.89 40.92
CA LYS A 33 11.38 11.26 41.59
C LYS A 33 12.65 10.67 40.94
N GLN A 34 12.50 9.66 40.08
CA GLN A 34 13.60 9.03 39.35
C GLN A 34 14.02 9.82 38.09
N ASP A 35 13.15 10.68 37.54
CA ASP A 35 13.43 11.47 36.33
C ASP A 35 14.40 12.63 36.58
N VAL A 36 14.52 13.08 37.84
CA VAL A 36 15.44 14.16 38.26
C VAL A 36 16.85 13.62 38.54
N SER A 37 17.06 12.31 38.46
CA SER A 37 18.39 11.71 38.56
C SER A 37 19.20 11.94 37.28
N TRP A 38 20.53 11.90 37.37
CA TRP A 38 21.42 12.03 36.20
C TRP A 38 21.12 10.99 35.10
N ALA A 39 20.70 9.78 35.51
CA ALA A 39 20.28 8.73 34.58
C ALA A 39 18.91 9.03 33.92
N GLY A 40 17.96 9.59 34.67
CA GLY A 40 16.66 10.04 34.17
C GLY A 40 16.78 11.19 33.17
N ILE A 41 17.61 12.19 33.48
CA ILE A 41 17.92 13.32 32.58
C ILE A 41 18.49 12.83 31.25
N LYS A 42 19.46 11.90 31.28
CA LYS A 42 20.07 11.33 30.07
C LYS A 42 19.05 10.54 29.23
N LYS A 43 18.19 9.76 29.89
CA LYS A 43 17.13 8.99 29.23
C LYS A 43 16.09 9.91 28.58
N ASN A 44 15.58 10.88 29.34
CA ASN A 44 14.62 11.88 28.84
C ASN A 44 15.19 12.68 27.67
N LEU A 45 16.46 13.10 27.72
CA LEU A 45 17.12 13.80 26.61
C LEU A 45 17.19 12.94 25.34
N SER A 46 17.51 11.64 25.47
CA SER A 46 17.58 10.71 24.33
C SER A 46 16.23 10.33 23.72
N GLU A 47 15.16 10.38 24.52
CA GLU A 47 13.79 10.17 24.07
C GLU A 47 13.17 11.46 23.50
N ASN A 48 13.57 12.63 24.02
CA ASN A 48 13.03 13.92 23.60
C ASN A 48 13.65 14.46 22.31
N ILE A 49 14.89 14.09 21.99
CA ILE A 49 15.62 14.53 20.80
C ILE A 49 15.70 13.39 19.77
N SER A 50 14.92 13.51 18.69
CA SER A 50 15.06 12.67 17.50
C SER A 50 16.37 13.00 16.77
N LEU A 51 17.38 12.16 16.95
CA LEU A 51 18.64 12.23 16.20
C LEU A 51 18.39 11.78 14.74
N GLY A 52 18.83 12.57 13.77
CA GLY A 52 18.74 12.24 12.34
C GLY A 52 19.68 11.10 11.93
N LEU A 53 19.59 10.68 10.66
CA LEU A 53 20.33 9.55 10.07
C LEU A 53 21.85 9.63 10.30
N ASP A 54 22.44 10.82 10.16
CA ASP A 54 23.89 11.04 10.29
C ASP A 54 24.39 10.83 11.74
N LEU A 55 23.52 11.07 12.73
CA LEU A 55 23.89 10.99 14.15
C LEU A 55 23.46 9.67 14.82
N LYS A 56 22.41 9.02 14.31
CA LYS A 56 21.88 7.75 14.86
C LYS A 56 22.30 6.52 14.06
N GLY A 57 22.81 6.71 12.84
CA GLY A 57 22.94 5.63 11.86
C GLY A 57 21.56 5.20 11.31
N GLY A 58 21.57 4.44 10.23
CA GLY A 58 20.35 3.88 9.64
C GLY A 58 20.50 3.52 8.18
N SER A 59 19.36 3.26 7.54
CA SER A 59 19.29 2.76 6.16
C SER A 59 18.74 3.79 5.19
N HIS A 60 19.34 3.85 4.00
CA HIS A 60 18.92 4.68 2.88
C HIS A 60 18.64 3.79 1.66
N LEU A 61 17.42 3.87 1.13
CA LEU A 61 16.97 3.04 0.01
C LEU A 61 16.36 3.92 -1.08
N VAL A 62 16.79 3.71 -2.32
CA VAL A 62 16.16 4.27 -3.50
C VAL A 62 15.53 3.12 -4.29
N MET A 63 14.22 3.18 -4.45
CA MET A 63 13.42 2.14 -5.09
C MET A 63 12.67 2.74 -6.28
N ARG A 64 12.36 1.94 -7.29
CA ARG A 64 11.55 2.39 -8.45
C ARG A 64 10.28 1.56 -8.55
N VAL A 65 9.16 2.24 -8.70
CA VAL A 65 7.86 1.59 -8.93
C VAL A 65 7.80 1.09 -10.38
N LYS A 66 7.42 -0.17 -10.57
CA LYS A 66 7.23 -0.76 -11.90
C LYS A 66 5.85 -0.38 -12.45
N THR A 67 5.74 0.84 -12.96
CA THR A 67 4.46 1.38 -13.41
C THR A 67 3.98 0.75 -14.72
N ASP A 68 4.89 0.28 -15.58
CA ASP A 68 4.51 -0.44 -16.81
C ASP A 68 3.88 -1.81 -16.48
N ASP A 69 4.44 -2.56 -15.52
CA ASP A 69 3.85 -3.81 -15.03
C ASP A 69 2.45 -3.58 -14.44
N TYR A 70 2.24 -2.43 -13.78
CA TYR A 70 0.92 -2.04 -13.26
C TYR A 70 -0.08 -1.80 -14.40
N LEU A 71 0.29 -1.05 -15.44
CA LEU A 71 -0.58 -0.80 -16.59
C LEU A 71 -0.88 -2.09 -17.38
N LYS A 72 0.10 -2.98 -17.50
CA LYS A 72 -0.09 -4.31 -18.08
C LYS A 72 -1.13 -5.12 -17.30
N LYS A 73 -0.95 -5.27 -15.99
CA LYS A 73 -1.91 -5.98 -15.13
C LYS A 73 -3.30 -5.34 -15.15
N LEU A 74 -3.38 -4.01 -15.18
CA LEU A 74 -4.65 -3.29 -15.29
C LEU A 74 -5.37 -3.63 -16.60
N THR A 75 -4.62 -3.65 -17.71
CA THR A 75 -5.13 -4.01 -19.04
C THR A 75 -5.61 -5.45 -19.09
N ASP A 76 -4.82 -6.39 -18.57
CA ASP A 76 -5.17 -7.81 -18.51
C ASP A 76 -6.42 -8.06 -17.65
N ASN A 77 -6.49 -7.42 -16.48
CA ASN A 77 -7.65 -7.52 -15.58
C ASN A 77 -8.92 -6.94 -16.24
N ASN A 78 -8.81 -5.79 -16.90
CA ASN A 78 -9.93 -5.17 -17.61
C ASN A 78 -10.39 -6.02 -18.79
N ALA A 79 -9.46 -6.64 -19.53
CA ALA A 79 -9.79 -7.57 -20.61
C ALA A 79 -10.55 -8.79 -20.07
N GLN A 80 -10.06 -9.41 -18.99
CA GLN A 80 -10.74 -10.55 -18.37
C GLN A 80 -12.12 -10.17 -17.81
N ALA A 81 -12.23 -9.00 -17.18
CA ALA A 81 -13.49 -8.48 -16.68
C ALA A 81 -14.49 -8.21 -17.81
N ALA A 82 -14.03 -7.65 -18.93
CA ALA A 82 -14.84 -7.42 -20.12
C ALA A 82 -15.36 -8.75 -20.71
N LEU A 83 -14.51 -9.76 -20.83
CA LEU A 83 -14.93 -11.08 -21.31
C LEU A 83 -15.96 -11.72 -20.37
N THR A 84 -15.73 -11.65 -19.06
CA THR A 84 -16.67 -12.19 -18.05
C THR A 84 -18.02 -11.46 -18.12
N ALA A 85 -17.99 -10.14 -18.31
CA ALA A 85 -19.19 -9.31 -18.47
C ALA A 85 -20.00 -9.71 -19.70
N LEU A 86 -19.34 -9.96 -20.83
CA LEU A 86 -19.96 -10.36 -22.09
C LEU A 86 -20.52 -11.78 -22.04
N GLN A 87 -19.81 -12.71 -21.40
CA GLN A 87 -20.28 -14.07 -21.14
C GLN A 87 -21.55 -14.07 -20.27
N ALA A 88 -21.59 -13.23 -19.23
CA ALA A 88 -22.76 -13.12 -18.36
C ALA A 88 -24.02 -12.61 -19.10
N ASP A 89 -23.86 -11.85 -20.19
CA ASP A 89 -24.96 -11.34 -21.00
C ASP A 89 -25.26 -12.21 -22.24
N ASN A 90 -24.64 -13.40 -22.36
CA ASN A 90 -24.77 -14.33 -23.50
C ASN A 90 -24.52 -13.67 -24.87
N LEU A 91 -23.63 -12.68 -24.93
CA LEU A 91 -23.24 -12.03 -26.19
C LEU A 91 -22.25 -12.88 -26.95
N GLN A 92 -22.41 -12.97 -28.27
CA GLN A 92 -21.47 -13.69 -29.13
C GLN A 92 -20.23 -12.82 -29.30
N VAL A 93 -19.08 -13.37 -28.90
CA VAL A 93 -17.78 -12.73 -29.04
C VAL A 93 -16.85 -13.65 -29.83
N GLY A 94 -16.16 -13.08 -30.81
CA GLY A 94 -15.11 -13.74 -31.58
C GLY A 94 -13.77 -13.64 -30.89
N GLU A 95 -12.70 -13.52 -31.67
CA GLU A 95 -11.34 -13.39 -31.15
C GLU A 95 -11.18 -12.14 -30.26
N ASN A 96 -10.44 -12.32 -29.18
CA ASN A 96 -10.00 -11.24 -28.30
C ASN A 96 -8.49 -11.06 -28.45
N THR A 97 -8.05 -9.81 -28.45
CA THR A 97 -6.63 -9.46 -28.54
C THR A 97 -6.33 -8.44 -27.46
N VAL A 98 -5.34 -8.75 -26.63
CA VAL A 98 -4.82 -7.84 -25.62
C VAL A 98 -3.40 -7.45 -26.04
N VAL A 99 -3.17 -6.15 -26.18
CA VAL A 99 -1.85 -5.59 -26.45
C VAL A 99 -1.46 -4.75 -25.24
N ALA A 100 -0.40 -5.14 -24.55
CA ALA A 100 0.10 -4.45 -23.36
C ALA A 100 1.64 -4.39 -23.39
N GLU A 101 2.18 -3.97 -24.53
CA GLU A 101 3.61 -3.92 -24.80
C GLU A 101 4.00 -2.59 -25.45
N ASN A 102 5.25 -2.17 -25.25
CA ASN A 102 5.85 -0.99 -25.87
C ASN A 102 5.06 0.32 -25.67
N GLY A 103 4.41 0.49 -24.51
CA GLY A 103 3.63 1.70 -24.19
C GLY A 103 2.26 1.78 -24.88
N THR A 104 1.87 0.72 -25.59
CA THR A 104 0.52 0.56 -26.13
C THR A 104 -0.25 -0.41 -25.26
N TYR A 105 -1.38 0.06 -24.73
CA TYR A 105 -2.28 -0.73 -23.90
C TYR A 105 -3.66 -0.68 -24.53
N SER A 106 -4.09 -1.79 -25.12
CA SER A 106 -5.38 -1.89 -25.79
C SER A 106 -6.01 -3.27 -25.63
N VAL A 107 -7.33 -3.28 -25.54
CA VAL A 107 -8.16 -4.47 -25.51
C VAL A 107 -9.07 -4.41 -26.74
N SER A 108 -8.97 -5.41 -27.60
CA SER A 108 -9.80 -5.54 -28.79
C SER A 108 -10.67 -6.79 -28.68
N ILE A 109 -11.96 -6.65 -28.94
CA ILE A 109 -12.94 -7.73 -28.90
C ILE A 109 -13.73 -7.70 -30.20
N ALA A 110 -13.71 -8.81 -30.94
CA ALA A 110 -14.62 -9.01 -32.05
C ALA A 110 -16.03 -9.32 -31.52
N ALA A 111 -17.02 -8.50 -31.85
CA ALA A 111 -18.42 -8.79 -31.57
C ALA A 111 -18.97 -9.81 -32.59
N GLY A 112 -20.13 -10.41 -32.30
CA GLY A 112 -20.97 -11.07 -33.30
C GLY A 112 -21.71 -10.06 -34.19
N ASP A 113 -22.16 -10.49 -35.37
CA ASP A 113 -22.77 -9.60 -36.37
C ASP A 113 -23.91 -8.76 -35.77
N GLY A 114 -23.81 -7.43 -35.87
CA GLY A 114 -24.81 -6.49 -35.36
C GLY A 114 -24.87 -6.32 -33.84
N GLN A 115 -23.99 -6.98 -33.06
CA GLN A 115 -23.97 -6.90 -31.59
C GLN A 115 -22.95 -5.89 -31.04
N THR A 116 -22.26 -5.13 -31.88
CA THR A 116 -21.20 -4.18 -31.50
C THR A 116 -21.66 -3.18 -30.43
N GLN A 117 -22.86 -2.61 -30.57
CA GLN A 117 -23.38 -1.66 -29.59
C GLN A 117 -23.75 -2.34 -28.26
N ALA A 118 -24.30 -3.55 -28.30
CA ALA A 118 -24.63 -4.32 -27.09
C ALA A 118 -23.36 -4.70 -26.32
N VAL A 119 -22.28 -5.06 -27.03
CA VAL A 119 -20.96 -5.33 -26.43
C VAL A 119 -20.41 -4.09 -25.74
N ILE A 120 -20.46 -2.93 -26.41
CA ILE A 120 -20.02 -1.64 -25.83
C ILE A 120 -20.80 -1.32 -24.56
N ASP A 121 -22.13 -1.44 -24.59
CA ASP A 121 -23.00 -1.08 -23.48
C ASP A 121 -22.82 -2.03 -22.28
N SER A 122 -22.67 -3.33 -22.52
CA SER A 122 -22.40 -4.32 -21.47
C SER A 122 -21.04 -4.10 -20.81
N VAL A 123 -20.01 -3.80 -21.60
CA VAL A 123 -18.67 -3.54 -21.10
C VAL A 123 -18.63 -2.24 -20.29
N LYS A 124 -19.23 -1.15 -20.79
CA LYS A 124 -19.30 0.14 -20.07
C LYS A 124 -20.05 0.05 -18.73
N LYS A 125 -21.05 -0.82 -18.63
CA LYS A 125 -21.82 -1.00 -17.38
C LYS A 125 -21.06 -1.76 -16.30
N LYS A 126 -20.19 -2.70 -16.69
CA LYS A 126 -19.57 -3.67 -15.76
C LYS A 126 -18.08 -3.45 -15.54
N VAL A 127 -17.41 -2.73 -16.44
CA VAL A 127 -15.97 -2.45 -16.38
C VAL A 127 -15.72 -0.95 -16.47
N ASP A 128 -14.87 -0.43 -15.59
CA ASP A 128 -14.49 0.98 -15.60
C ASP A 128 -13.49 1.28 -16.73
N PHE A 129 -14.05 1.61 -17.90
CA PHE A 129 -13.31 2.12 -19.05
C PHE A 129 -13.45 3.65 -19.18
N ALA A 130 -13.85 4.40 -18.15
CA ALA A 130 -14.20 5.82 -18.26
C ALA A 130 -13.09 6.70 -18.86
N ASN A 131 -11.82 6.28 -18.69
CA ASN A 131 -10.66 7.00 -19.19
C ASN A 131 -9.99 6.35 -20.42
N TRP A 132 -10.63 5.36 -21.05
CA TRP A 132 -10.12 4.69 -22.24
C TRP A 132 -10.78 5.25 -23.50
N SER A 133 -10.02 5.37 -24.58
CA SER A 133 -10.56 5.73 -25.89
C SER A 133 -11.16 4.51 -26.56
N GLU A 134 -12.42 4.60 -26.95
CA GLU A 134 -13.14 3.57 -27.69
C GLU A 134 -13.07 3.86 -29.19
N SER A 135 -12.73 2.85 -29.98
CA SER A 135 -12.81 2.88 -31.43
C SER A 135 -13.47 1.61 -31.94
N VAL A 136 -14.26 1.75 -33.01
CA VAL A 136 -14.97 0.65 -33.65
C VAL A 136 -14.47 0.55 -35.08
N SER A 137 -13.98 -0.62 -35.47
CA SER A 137 -13.56 -0.92 -36.85
C SER A 137 -14.28 -2.18 -37.32
N GLY A 138 -15.28 -2.01 -38.18
CA GLY A 138 -16.17 -3.09 -38.60
C GLY A 138 -16.90 -3.70 -37.40
N ASN A 139 -16.63 -4.98 -37.12
CA ASN A 139 -17.22 -5.71 -36.01
C ASN A 139 -16.30 -5.82 -34.78
N THR A 140 -15.13 -5.16 -34.79
CA THR A 140 -14.19 -5.16 -33.67
C THR A 140 -14.28 -3.86 -32.88
N VAL A 141 -14.49 -3.99 -31.58
CA VAL A 141 -14.44 -2.89 -30.62
C VAL A 141 -13.07 -2.88 -29.98
N THR A 142 -12.38 -1.74 -30.01
CA THR A 142 -11.06 -1.58 -29.40
C THR A 142 -11.13 -0.46 -28.36
N TRP A 143 -10.75 -0.80 -27.13
CA TRP A 143 -10.48 0.17 -26.08
C TRP A 143 -8.97 0.34 -25.96
N SER A 144 -8.47 1.56 -26.16
CA SER A 144 -7.06 1.91 -26.02
C SER A 144 -6.88 2.89 -24.88
N LEU A 145 -5.79 2.78 -24.13
CA LEU A 145 -5.44 3.68 -23.04
C LEU A 145 -4.60 4.86 -23.56
N PRO A 146 -5.14 6.10 -23.58
CA PRO A 146 -4.43 7.27 -24.09
C PRO A 146 -3.20 7.62 -23.24
N SER A 147 -2.16 8.17 -23.86
CA SER A 147 -0.88 8.46 -23.20
C SER A 147 -0.99 9.45 -22.03
N ASN A 148 -1.90 10.43 -22.10
CA ASN A 148 -2.18 11.35 -20.99
C ASN A 148 -2.73 10.60 -19.76
N VAL A 149 -3.63 9.64 -19.98
CA VAL A 149 -4.21 8.82 -18.91
C VAL A 149 -3.18 7.85 -18.36
N GLN A 150 -2.32 7.29 -19.22
CA GLN A 150 -1.19 6.46 -18.76
C GLN A 150 -0.34 7.23 -17.75
N THR A 151 0.07 8.47 -18.03
CA THR A 151 0.86 9.28 -17.10
C THR A 151 0.15 9.51 -15.76
N VAL A 152 -1.16 9.80 -15.78
CA VAL A 152 -1.96 9.97 -14.56
C VAL A 152 -1.99 8.68 -13.74
N LEU A 153 -2.25 7.54 -14.38
CA LEU A 153 -2.27 6.22 -13.73
C LEU A 153 -0.89 5.83 -13.18
N LYS A 154 0.19 6.15 -13.90
CA LYS A 154 1.57 5.94 -13.41
C LYS A 154 1.83 6.76 -12.15
N ASN A 155 1.41 8.03 -12.12
CA ASN A 155 1.53 8.90 -10.94
C ASN A 155 0.70 8.38 -9.76
N GLN A 156 -0.55 7.96 -10.00
CA GLN A 156 -1.41 7.35 -8.98
C GLN A 156 -0.80 6.06 -8.41
N ALA A 157 -0.21 5.22 -9.27
CA ALA A 157 0.47 4.01 -8.82
C ALA A 157 1.66 4.32 -7.90
N VAL A 158 2.41 5.39 -8.18
CA VAL A 158 3.50 5.86 -7.30
C VAL A 158 2.97 6.38 -5.97
N GLU A 159 1.87 7.13 -5.96
CA GLU A 159 1.23 7.60 -4.73
C GLU A 159 0.70 6.45 -3.87
N GLN A 160 0.09 5.47 -4.51
CA GLN A 160 -0.38 4.28 -3.82
C GLN A 160 0.78 3.49 -3.24
N ALA A 161 1.88 3.35 -3.98
CA ALA A 161 3.09 2.72 -3.49
C ALA A 161 3.66 3.44 -2.26
N LEU A 162 3.72 4.78 -2.28
CA LEU A 162 4.16 5.58 -1.12
C LEU A 162 3.34 5.26 0.14
N LYS A 163 2.00 5.27 0.03
CA LYS A 163 1.10 4.96 1.16
C LYS A 163 1.28 3.53 1.68
N ILE A 164 1.45 2.56 0.77
CA ILE A 164 1.69 1.16 1.16
C ILE A 164 3.01 1.02 1.89
N ILE A 165 4.08 1.64 1.38
CA ILE A 165 5.40 1.60 2.00
C ILE A 165 5.35 2.24 3.38
N GLU A 166 4.73 3.40 3.51
CA GLU A 166 4.55 4.10 4.78
C GLU A 166 3.82 3.22 5.81
N SER A 167 2.68 2.63 5.42
CA SER A 167 1.91 1.72 6.29
C SER A 167 2.72 0.52 6.75
N ARG A 168 3.50 -0.11 5.85
CA ARG A 168 4.35 -1.26 6.18
C ARG A 168 5.47 -0.88 7.15
N ILE A 169 6.10 0.27 6.95
CA ILE A 169 7.20 0.73 7.81
C ILE A 169 6.70 1.11 9.19
N ASN A 170 5.53 1.76 9.27
CA ASN A 170 4.87 2.04 10.54
C ASN A 170 4.56 0.74 11.30
N ALA A 171 4.13 -0.32 10.59
CA ALA A 171 3.92 -1.65 11.18
C ALA A 171 5.21 -2.32 11.68
N LEU A 172 6.38 -1.92 11.17
CA LEU A 172 7.70 -2.37 11.67
C LEU A 172 8.16 -1.60 12.92
N GLY A 173 7.43 -0.57 13.35
CA GLY A 173 7.78 0.23 14.52
C GLY A 173 8.94 1.20 14.28
N VAL A 174 9.27 1.49 13.01
CA VAL A 174 10.26 2.53 12.67
C VAL A 174 9.66 3.88 12.99
N LYS A 175 10.34 4.65 13.85
CA LYS A 175 9.92 6.00 14.22
C LYS A 175 10.36 7.00 13.15
N GLU A 176 9.42 7.79 12.64
CA GLU A 176 9.67 8.92 11.74
C GLU A 176 10.42 8.56 10.44
N PRO A 177 9.95 7.57 9.65
CA PRO A 177 10.55 7.30 8.35
C PRO A 177 10.32 8.47 7.39
N THR A 178 11.33 8.82 6.60
CA THR A 178 11.19 9.84 5.55
C THR A 178 10.99 9.17 4.21
N LEU A 179 9.81 9.38 3.60
CA LEU A 179 9.48 8.91 2.26
C LEU A 179 9.29 10.10 1.33
N GLN A 180 10.02 10.13 0.22
CA GLN A 180 9.92 11.20 -0.77
C GLN A 180 10.03 10.64 -2.18
N ARG A 181 9.43 11.32 -3.16
CA ARG A 181 9.75 11.04 -4.56
C ARG A 181 11.19 11.46 -4.84
N HIS A 182 11.89 10.65 -5.63
CA HIS A 182 13.26 10.90 -6.03
C HIS A 182 13.34 11.00 -7.55
N GLY A 183 14.35 11.73 -8.06
CA GLY A 183 14.57 11.87 -9.50
C GLY A 183 13.47 12.64 -10.24
N ALA A 184 13.37 12.41 -11.55
CA ALA A 184 12.35 13.02 -12.39
C ALA A 184 10.97 12.44 -12.09
N GLU A 185 9.91 13.22 -12.33
CA GLU A 185 8.52 12.80 -12.08
C GLU A 185 8.16 11.48 -12.81
N SER A 186 8.68 11.31 -14.03
CA SER A 186 8.48 10.12 -14.85
C SER A 186 9.29 8.90 -14.40
N SER A 187 10.28 9.07 -13.50
CA SER A 187 11.16 7.98 -13.09
C SER A 187 10.50 7.01 -12.11
N GLY A 188 9.45 7.46 -11.40
CA GLY A 188 8.76 6.68 -10.38
C GLY A 188 9.68 6.22 -9.24
N GLN A 189 10.76 6.95 -8.98
CA GLN A 189 11.68 6.63 -7.89
C GLN A 189 11.16 7.17 -6.56
N ILE A 190 11.34 6.36 -5.52
CA ILE A 190 10.96 6.66 -4.14
C ILE A 190 12.23 6.52 -3.30
N LEU A 191 12.56 7.62 -2.62
CA LEU A 191 13.57 7.67 -1.58
C LEU A 191 12.93 7.30 -0.24
N LEU A 192 13.55 6.36 0.45
CA LEU A 192 13.20 5.96 1.80
C LEU A 192 14.42 6.08 2.72
N GLN A 193 14.25 6.82 3.82
CA GLN A 193 15.24 6.93 4.88
C GLN A 193 14.66 6.46 6.20
N MET A 194 15.38 5.60 6.90
CA MET A 194 14.95 4.99 8.16
C MET A 194 16.06 5.10 9.21
N PRO A 195 15.92 6.05 10.16
CA PRO A 195 16.86 6.19 11.26
C PRO A 195 16.80 4.98 12.21
N GLY A 196 17.96 4.49 12.67
CA GLY A 196 18.05 3.38 13.62
C GLY A 196 17.66 2.01 13.06
N VAL A 197 17.61 1.86 11.73
CA VAL A 197 17.44 0.57 11.04
C VAL A 197 18.73 0.19 10.35
N ASP A 198 19.37 -0.89 10.83
CA ASP A 198 20.71 -1.29 10.36
C ASP A 198 20.69 -2.26 9.17
N ASP A 199 19.57 -2.95 8.93
CA ASP A 199 19.43 -3.95 7.86
C ASP A 199 18.47 -3.50 6.75
N PRO A 200 18.99 -2.89 5.67
CA PRO A 200 18.17 -2.43 4.54
C PRO A 200 17.60 -3.60 3.72
N GLU A 201 18.28 -4.76 3.66
CA GLU A 201 17.83 -5.90 2.85
C GLU A 201 16.62 -6.59 3.49
N ARG A 202 16.58 -6.70 4.82
CA ARG A 202 15.38 -7.16 5.54
C ARG A 202 14.20 -6.25 5.25
N VAL A 203 14.37 -4.94 5.28
CA VAL A 203 13.30 -3.99 4.99
C VAL A 203 12.83 -4.10 3.55
N LYS A 204 13.77 -4.16 2.59
CA LYS A 204 13.47 -4.37 1.17
C LYS A 204 12.67 -5.65 0.94
N LYS A 205 13.01 -6.76 1.61
CA LYS A 205 12.25 -8.02 1.52
C LYS A 205 10.82 -7.87 2.03
N LEU A 206 10.61 -7.12 3.11
CA LEU A 206 9.29 -6.89 3.71
C LEU A 206 8.43 -5.93 2.90
N ILE A 207 9.03 -4.88 2.34
CA ILE A 207 8.34 -3.93 1.45
C ILE A 207 8.06 -4.57 0.08
N GLY A 208 9.00 -5.38 -0.43
CA GLY A 208 8.90 -6.05 -1.73
C GLY A 208 8.05 -7.32 -1.73
N ALA A 209 7.69 -7.86 -0.55
CA ALA A 209 6.78 -8.99 -0.47
C ALA A 209 5.41 -8.63 -1.08
N GLU A 210 4.99 -9.40 -2.09
CA GLU A 210 3.67 -9.23 -2.68
C GLU A 210 2.60 -9.56 -1.65
N SER A 211 1.82 -8.56 -1.22
CA SER A 211 0.68 -8.75 -0.31
C SER A 211 -0.59 -9.00 -1.11
N LYS A 212 -0.58 -10.03 -1.95
CA LYS A 212 -1.78 -10.46 -2.68
C LYS A 212 -2.65 -11.28 -1.73
N LEU A 213 -3.69 -10.65 -1.19
CA LEU A 213 -4.73 -11.34 -0.43
C LEU A 213 -5.83 -11.80 -1.38
N GLU A 214 -6.01 -13.10 -1.53
CA GLU A 214 -7.12 -13.68 -2.29
C GLU A 214 -8.05 -14.44 -1.34
N LEU A 215 -9.33 -14.11 -1.40
CA LEU A 215 -10.37 -14.86 -0.72
C LEU A 215 -10.89 -15.92 -1.70
N VAL A 216 -10.49 -17.17 -1.49
CA VAL A 216 -10.93 -18.30 -2.31
C VAL A 216 -12.00 -19.11 -1.58
N LYS A 217 -12.99 -19.60 -2.33
CA LYS A 217 -13.95 -20.56 -1.80
C LYS A 217 -13.22 -21.89 -1.58
N VAL A 218 -13.23 -22.38 -0.35
CA VAL A 218 -12.71 -23.72 -0.03
C VAL A 218 -13.67 -24.74 -0.62
N VAL A 219 -13.21 -25.48 -1.64
CA VAL A 219 -13.92 -26.64 -2.17
C VAL A 219 -13.41 -27.85 -1.39
N GLY A 220 -14.12 -28.19 -0.32
CA GLY A 220 -13.80 -29.30 0.55
C GLY A 220 -15.06 -29.86 1.21
N ALA A 221 -14.92 -31.01 1.87
CA ALA A 221 -15.99 -31.54 2.71
C ALA A 221 -16.38 -30.48 3.76
N PRO A 222 -17.66 -30.44 4.18
CA PRO A 222 -18.11 -29.51 5.22
C PRO A 222 -17.18 -29.57 6.44
N ASN A 223 -16.70 -28.41 6.90
CA ASN A 223 -15.93 -28.27 8.13
C ASN A 223 -16.66 -27.28 9.06
N PRO A 224 -17.08 -27.68 10.27
CA PRO A 224 -16.88 -29.01 10.88
C PRO A 224 -17.61 -30.12 10.11
N ALA A 225 -17.00 -31.30 10.07
CA ALA A 225 -17.64 -32.49 9.52
C ALA A 225 -18.98 -32.70 10.24
N PRO A 226 -20.04 -33.13 9.54
CA PRO A 226 -21.28 -33.51 10.21
C PRO A 226 -20.96 -34.57 11.28
N ILE A 227 -21.57 -34.43 12.46
CA ILE A 227 -21.40 -35.37 13.57
C ILE A 227 -21.69 -36.77 13.03
N GLN A 228 -20.67 -37.63 12.97
CA GLN A 228 -20.87 -39.03 12.64
C GLN A 228 -21.52 -39.71 13.86
N THR A 229 -22.80 -40.05 13.74
CA THR A 229 -23.49 -40.89 14.71
C THR A 229 -23.34 -42.35 14.29
N TYR A 230 -22.99 -43.21 15.24
CA TYR A 230 -22.91 -44.65 15.02
C TYR A 230 -24.05 -45.34 15.77
N PRO A 231 -24.68 -46.38 15.20
CA PRO A 231 -25.78 -47.10 15.84
C PRO A 231 -25.33 -47.95 17.04
N SER A 232 -24.04 -48.26 17.16
CA SER A 232 -23.46 -48.98 18.30
C SER A 232 -22.03 -48.53 18.59
N GLU A 233 -21.58 -48.75 19.82
CA GLU A 233 -20.19 -48.46 20.26
C GLU A 233 -19.16 -49.27 19.47
N GLU A 234 -19.50 -50.50 19.10
CA GLU A 234 -18.65 -51.38 18.29
C GLU A 234 -18.44 -50.83 16.87
N ALA A 235 -19.50 -50.29 16.24
CA ALA A 235 -19.41 -49.67 14.93
C ALA A 235 -18.57 -48.39 14.94
N ALA A 236 -18.59 -47.64 16.05
CA ALA A 236 -17.73 -46.46 16.24
C ALA A 236 -16.25 -46.83 16.41
N LYS A 237 -15.95 -47.94 17.08
CA LYS A 237 -14.56 -48.41 17.27
C LYS A 237 -13.97 -48.98 15.98
N GLN A 238 -14.78 -49.59 15.12
CA GLN A 238 -14.34 -50.09 13.81
C GLN A 238 -13.98 -48.97 12.82
N SER A 239 -14.68 -47.83 12.84
CA SER A 239 -14.40 -46.71 11.93
C SER A 239 -13.09 -45.98 12.23
N LEU A 240 -12.59 -46.09 13.47
CA LEU A 240 -11.30 -45.53 13.93
C LEU A 240 -10.10 -46.47 13.68
N GLY A 241 -10.30 -47.56 12.93
CA GLY A 241 -9.22 -48.46 12.54
C GLY A 241 -8.93 -49.58 13.54
N GLY A 242 -9.94 -50.01 14.32
CA GLY A 242 -10.03 -51.31 15.01
C GLY A 242 -8.82 -51.79 15.80
N ALA A 243 -8.92 -51.84 17.13
CA ALA A 243 -8.05 -52.69 17.96
C ALA A 243 -8.47 -54.15 17.86
#